data_AF-A0A967WF10-F1
#
_entry.id   AF-A0A967WF10-F1
#
_cell.length_a   1.000
_cell.length_b   1.000
_cell.length_c   1.000
_cell.angle_alpha   90.00
_cell.angle_beta   90.00
_cell.angle_gamma   90.00
#
_symmetry.space_group_name_H-M   'P 1'
#
loop_
_entity.id
_entity.type
_entity.pdbx_description
1 polymer ?
#
loop_
_entity_poly.entity_id
_entity_poly.type
_entity_poly.pdbx_seq_one_letter_code
_entity_poly.pdbx_strand_id
1 'polypeptide(L)'
;MSVLYCTIPHFAAALARRDHPEWKGGPLVLVGPEDRVFGVSAEAAACGVVAGMTSRMAQVRCSEAHLQDADLARSRAELEVLLQLLEGLSPQVEPHGWGAAYVDLGELVRGHADAV
;
A
#
# COMPACT_ATOMS: atom_id res chain seq x y z
N MET A 1 -11.91 -20.55 -13.59
CA MET A 1 -11.13 -19.31 -13.79
C MET A 1 -10.72 -18.85 -12.41
N SER A 2 -9.42 -18.79 -12.13
CA SER A 2 -8.89 -18.54 -10.79
C SER A 2 -8.19 -17.18 -10.80
N VAL A 3 -8.64 -16.27 -9.94
CA VAL A 3 -8.09 -14.91 -9.85
C VAL A 3 -7.40 -14.75 -8.51
N LEU A 4 -6.15 -14.29 -8.53
CA LEU A 4 -5.41 -13.86 -7.34
C LEU A 4 -5.66 -12.36 -7.14
N TYR A 5 -6.04 -11.98 -5.93
CA TYR A 5 -5.97 -10.59 -5.48
C TYR A 5 -4.72 -10.42 -4.61
N CYS A 6 -3.73 -9.71 -5.13
CA CYS A 6 -2.51 -9.37 -4.40
C CYS A 6 -2.68 -7.98 -3.79
N THR A 7 -2.37 -7.84 -2.49
CA THR A 7 -2.44 -6.55 -1.81
C THR A 7 -1.34 -6.43 -0.75
N ILE A 8 -0.73 -5.25 -0.67
CA ILE A 8 0.19 -4.83 0.38
C ILE A 8 -0.56 -3.79 1.23
N PRO A 9 -1.06 -4.16 2.42
CA PRO A 9 -1.77 -3.25 3.29
C PRO A 9 -0.91 -2.03 3.63
N HIS A 10 -1.53 -0.85 3.64
CA HIS A 10 -0.84 0.39 4.00
C HIS A 10 0.42 0.67 3.17
N PHE A 11 0.40 0.28 1.88
CA PHE A 11 1.55 0.28 0.95
C PHE A 11 2.53 1.44 1.12
N ALA A 12 2.06 2.69 1.00
CA ALA A 12 2.94 3.87 1.10
C ALA A 12 3.61 3.99 2.49
N ALA A 13 2.89 3.73 3.57
CA ALA A 13 3.45 3.76 4.93
C ALA A 13 4.41 2.57 5.18
N ALA A 14 4.15 1.41 4.57
CA ALA A 14 5.05 0.27 4.60
C ALA A 14 6.36 0.56 3.86
N LEU A 15 6.30 1.17 2.69
CA LEU A 15 7.48 1.65 1.95
C LEU A 15 8.27 2.69 2.74
N ALA A 16 7.59 3.70 3.29
CA ALA A 16 8.23 4.73 4.10
C ALA A 16 8.96 4.12 5.31
N ARG A 17 8.37 3.16 6.03
CA ARG A 17 9.04 2.47 7.15
C ARG A 17 10.14 1.50 6.73
N ARG A 18 10.12 1.00 5.49
CA ARG A 18 11.21 0.20 4.92
C ARG A 18 12.42 1.09 4.67
N ASP A 19 12.19 2.28 4.12
CA ASP A 19 13.23 3.23 3.74
C ASP A 19 13.72 4.06 4.96
N HIS A 20 12.85 4.29 5.94
CA HIS A 20 13.11 5.00 7.20
C HIS A 20 12.73 4.13 8.42
N PRO A 21 13.60 3.18 8.83
CA PRO A 21 13.33 2.28 9.95
C PRO A 21 13.04 2.99 11.28
N GLU A 22 13.52 4.23 11.45
CA GLU A 22 13.30 5.09 12.60
C GLU A 22 11.85 5.57 12.74
N TRP A 23 11.03 5.48 11.69
CA TRP A 23 9.59 5.83 11.72
C TRP A 23 8.68 4.68 12.18
N LYS A 24 9.27 3.60 12.71
CA LYS A 24 8.53 2.49 13.31
C LYS A 24 8.01 2.85 14.71
N GLY A 25 6.98 2.14 15.15
CA GLY A 25 6.54 2.15 16.56
C GLY A 25 5.41 3.13 16.91
N GLY A 26 4.79 3.79 15.93
CA GLY A 26 3.65 4.67 16.20
C GLY A 26 2.84 5.06 14.95
N PRO A 27 1.72 5.77 15.11
CA PRO A 27 0.86 6.19 14.01
C PRO A 27 1.60 7.07 13.01
N LEU A 28 1.89 6.56 11.82
CA LEU A 28 2.48 7.29 10.71
C LEU A 28 1.40 7.71 9.70
N VAL A 29 1.46 8.97 9.28
CA VAL A 29 0.60 9.58 8.26
C VAL A 29 1.49 10.24 7.22
N LEU A 30 1.34 9.84 5.96
CA LEU A 30 2.03 10.45 4.83
C LEU A 30 1.13 11.51 4.19
N VAL A 31 1.61 12.74 4.10
CA VAL A 31 0.90 13.89 3.56
C VAL A 31 1.39 14.16 2.13
N GLY A 32 0.46 14.16 1.18
CA GLY A 32 0.72 14.47 -0.22
C GLY A 32 0.36 15.91 -0.58
N PRO A 33 0.18 16.18 -1.89
CA PRO A 33 -0.21 17.50 -2.39
C PRO A 33 -1.48 18.03 -1.73
N GLU A 34 -1.60 19.36 -1.70
CA GLU A 34 -2.73 20.08 -1.09
C GLU A 34 -2.93 19.80 0.41
N ASP A 35 -1.86 19.40 1.11
CA ASP A 35 -1.90 19.12 2.55
C ASP A 35 -2.92 18.01 2.90
N ARG A 36 -3.05 17.02 2.01
CA ARG A 36 -3.97 15.90 2.14
C ARG A 36 -3.24 14.60 2.43
N VAL A 37 -3.83 13.77 3.29
CA VAL A 37 -3.35 12.43 3.60
C VAL A 37 -3.30 11.59 2.32
N PHE A 38 -2.10 11.14 1.97
CA PHE A 38 -1.84 10.23 0.86
C PHE A 38 -1.87 8.77 1.31
N GLY A 39 -1.21 8.45 2.43
CA GLY A 39 -1.09 7.10 2.96
C GLY A 39 -1.05 7.09 4.47
N VAL A 40 -1.52 6.01 5.08
CA VAL A 40 -1.58 5.87 6.54
C VAL A 40 -1.06 4.49 6.94
N SER A 41 -0.41 4.43 8.08
CA SER A 41 -0.10 3.18 8.78
C SER A 41 -1.35 2.55 9.40
N ALA A 42 -1.24 1.29 9.82
CA ALA A 42 -2.32 0.58 10.50
C ALA A 42 -2.74 1.28 11.81
N GLU A 43 -1.76 1.79 12.56
CA GLU A 43 -2.01 2.47 13.83
C GLU A 43 -2.76 3.80 13.60
N ALA A 44 -2.39 4.57 12.58
CA ALA A 44 -3.10 5.80 12.22
C ALA A 44 -4.50 5.52 11.64
N ALA A 45 -4.65 4.45 10.85
CA ALA A 45 -5.94 4.01 10.35
C ALA A 45 -6.89 3.58 11.48
N ALA A 46 -6.36 2.93 12.52
CA ALA A 46 -7.13 2.55 13.72
C ALA A 46 -7.66 3.78 14.48
N CYS A 47 -6.96 4.91 14.42
CA CYS A 47 -7.47 6.20 14.92
C CYS A 47 -8.49 6.87 13.98
N GLY A 48 -8.87 6.22 12.88
CA GLY A 48 -9.85 6.71 11.92
C GLY A 48 -9.30 7.73 10.93
N VAL A 49 -7.97 7.83 10.77
CA VAL A 49 -7.36 8.63 9.71
C VAL A 49 -7.46 7.87 8.40
N VAL A 50 -7.96 8.52 7.34
CA VAL A 50 -8.09 7.93 6.01
C VAL A 50 -7.52 8.87 4.94
N ALA A 51 -7.16 8.29 3.79
CA ALA A 51 -6.67 9.06 2.64
C ALA A 51 -7.68 10.14 2.20
N GLY A 52 -7.16 11.26 1.71
CA GLY A 52 -7.94 12.42 1.26
C GLY A 52 -8.33 13.42 2.36
N MET A 53 -8.25 13.04 3.65
CA MET A 53 -8.38 13.99 4.77
C MET A 53 -7.29 15.05 4.72
N THR A 54 -7.53 16.23 5.28
CA THR A 54 -6.45 17.20 5.50
C THR A 54 -5.52 16.72 6.61
N SER A 55 -4.25 17.14 6.60
CA SER A 55 -3.30 16.85 7.67
C SER A 55 -3.85 17.28 9.05
N ARG A 56 -4.51 18.44 9.10
CA ARG A 56 -5.20 18.93 10.30
C ARG A 56 -6.28 17.97 10.80
N MET A 57 -7.11 17.44 9.92
CA MET A 57 -8.14 16.45 10.31
C MET A 57 -7.50 15.16 10.83
N ALA A 58 -6.40 14.72 10.20
CA ALA A 58 -5.66 13.55 10.66
C ALA A 58 -5.11 13.75 12.08
N GLN A 59 -4.52 14.91 12.35
CA GLN A 59 -3.93 15.25 13.64
C GLN A 59 -4.99 15.43 14.75
N VAL A 60 -6.18 15.93 14.40
CA VAL A 60 -7.33 15.96 15.33
C VAL A 60 -7.79 14.55 15.70
N ARG A 61 -7.79 13.61 14.75
CA ARG A 61 -8.19 12.22 14.98
C ARG A 61 -7.13 11.41 15.72
N CYS A 62 -5.86 11.72 15.47
CA CYS A 62 -4.72 11.04 16.03
C CYS A 62 -3.68 12.08 16.43
N SER A 63 -3.71 12.54 17.68
CA SER A 63 -2.79 13.56 18.20
C SER A 63 -1.33 13.10 18.18
N GLU A 64 -1.11 11.80 18.35
CA GLU A 64 0.20 11.14 18.32
C GLU A 64 0.67 10.82 16.88
N ALA A 65 -0.07 11.25 15.86
CA ALA A 65 0.32 10.99 14.48
C ALA A 65 1.63 11.68 14.14
N HIS A 66 2.58 10.88 13.68
CA HIS A 66 3.79 11.34 13.03
C HIS A 66 3.46 11.64 11.57
N LEU A 67 3.42 12.94 11.23
CA LEU A 67 3.17 13.40 9.87
C LEU A 67 4.50 13.53 9.13
N GLN A 68 4.58 12.93 7.94
CA GLN A 68 5.73 13.01 7.04
C GLN A 68 5.27 13.31 5.62
N ASP A 69 6.11 13.94 4.82
CA ASP A 69 5.80 14.17 3.41
C ASP A 69 5.81 12.84 2.65
N ALA A 70 4.82 12.65 1.78
CA ALA A 70 4.72 11.49 0.92
C ALA A 70 5.68 11.62 -0.27
N ASP A 71 6.50 10.59 -0.49
CA ASP A 71 7.24 10.45 -1.75
C ASP A 71 6.37 9.71 -2.78
N LEU A 72 5.58 10.47 -3.53
CA LEU A 72 4.68 9.92 -4.56
C LEU A 72 5.45 9.30 -5.72
N ALA A 73 6.61 9.86 -6.08
CA ALA A 73 7.42 9.37 -7.18
C ALA A 73 8.00 8.00 -6.81
N ARG A 74 8.56 7.86 -5.60
CA ARG A 74 9.05 6.58 -5.09
C ARG A 74 7.92 5.57 -4.95
N SER A 75 6.78 5.98 -4.39
CA SER A 75 5.61 5.10 -4.27
C SER A 75 5.15 4.57 -5.62
N ARG A 76 5.15 5.42 -6.67
CA ARG A 76 4.82 5.02 -8.05
C ARG A 76 5.81 4.01 -8.60
N ALA A 77 7.11 4.29 -8.48
CA ALA A 77 8.15 3.40 -8.97
C ALA A 77 8.08 2.01 -8.30
N GLU A 78 7.84 1.95 -7.00
CA GLU A 78 7.71 0.67 -6.27
C GLU A 78 6.42 -0.07 -6.63
N LEU A 79 5.33 0.64 -6.95
CA LEU A 79 4.11 0.01 -7.45
C LEU A 79 4.36 -0.62 -8.83
N GLU A 80 5.09 0.06 -9.71
CA GLU A 80 5.47 -0.49 -11.02
C GLU A 80 6.32 -1.76 -10.87
N VAL A 81 7.26 -1.79 -9.92
CA VAL A 81 8.02 -3.01 -9.60
C VAL A 81 7.10 -4.15 -9.13
N LEU A 82 6.14 -3.87 -8.25
CA LEU A 82 5.15 -4.87 -7.84
C LEU A 82 4.38 -5.44 -9.05
N LEU A 83 3.90 -4.56 -9.94
CA LEU A 83 3.15 -4.98 -11.12
C LEU A 83 4.01 -5.82 -12.07
N GLN A 84 5.25 -5.43 -12.33
CA GLN A 84 6.19 -6.20 -13.15
C GLN A 84 6.47 -7.59 -12.57
N LEU A 85 6.58 -7.71 -11.25
CA LEU A 85 6.74 -9.01 -10.59
C LEU A 85 5.50 -9.90 -10.77
N LEU A 86 4.30 -9.33 -10.68
CA LEU A 86 3.04 -10.06 -10.91
C LEU A 86 2.88 -10.46 -12.39
N GLU A 87 3.30 -9.60 -13.32
CA GLU A 87 3.31 -9.89 -14.76
C GLU A 87 4.23 -11.07 -15.11
N GLY A 88 5.27 -11.31 -14.29
CA GLY A 88 6.11 -12.50 -14.39
C GLY A 88 5.39 -13.82 -14.08
N LEU A 89 4.27 -13.78 -13.34
CA LEU A 89 3.43 -14.96 -13.06
C LEU A 89 2.37 -15.17 -14.15
N SER A 90 1.76 -14.09 -14.64
CA SER A 90 0.76 -14.11 -15.69
C SER A 90 0.70 -12.75 -16.39
N PRO A 91 0.56 -12.69 -17.73
CA PRO A 91 0.45 -11.43 -18.45
C PRO A 91 -0.86 -10.67 -18.18
N GLN A 92 -1.84 -11.29 -17.52
CA GLN A 92 -3.14 -10.69 -17.22
C GLN A 92 -3.15 -10.10 -15.80
N VAL A 93 -2.62 -8.89 -15.67
CA VAL A 93 -2.57 -8.12 -14.41
C VAL A 93 -3.41 -6.85 -14.54
N GLU A 94 -4.31 -6.62 -13.58
CA GLU A 94 -5.11 -5.41 -13.49
C GLU A 94 -4.78 -4.65 -12.18
N PRO A 95 -4.14 -3.48 -12.24
CA PRO A 95 -3.85 -2.67 -11.06
C PRO A 95 -5.12 -2.18 -10.36
N HIS A 96 -5.16 -2.27 -9.03
CA HIS A 96 -6.24 -1.75 -8.21
C HIS A 96 -5.68 -0.77 -7.16
N GLY A 97 -5.43 0.47 -7.59
CA GLY A 97 -4.94 1.52 -6.71
C GLY A 97 -3.50 1.28 -6.24
N TRP A 98 -3.20 1.71 -5.01
CA TRP A 98 -1.85 1.62 -4.44
C TRP A 98 -1.60 0.27 -3.77
N GLY A 99 -0.55 -0.43 -4.21
CA GLY A 99 -0.08 -1.66 -3.61
C GLY A 99 -1.00 -2.86 -3.81
N ALA A 100 -1.94 -2.82 -4.75
CA ALA A 100 -2.84 -3.94 -5.02
C ALA A 100 -3.10 -4.13 -6.52
N ALA A 101 -3.35 -5.39 -6.90
CA ALA A 101 -3.68 -5.79 -8.27
C ALA A 101 -4.44 -7.12 -8.28
N TYR A 102 -5.24 -7.33 -9.33
CA TYR A 102 -5.79 -8.62 -9.69
C TYR A 102 -4.90 -9.31 -10.72
N VAL A 103 -4.77 -10.63 -10.63
CA VAL A 103 -4.01 -11.45 -11.57
C VAL A 103 -4.87 -12.64 -11.99
N ASP A 104 -5.12 -12.81 -13.29
CA ASP A 104 -5.72 -14.06 -13.79
C ASP A 104 -4.64 -15.15 -13.83
N LEU A 105 -4.81 -16.19 -13.04
CA LEU A 105 -3.87 -17.31 -12.96
C LEU A 105 -4.10 -18.35 -14.07
N GLY A 106 -5.17 -18.24 -14.87
CA GLY A 106 -5.44 -19.14 -15.99
C GLY A 106 -5.36 -20.62 -15.59
N GLU A 107 -4.48 -21.37 -16.28
CA GLU A 107 -4.20 -22.79 -15.96
C GLU A 107 -3.04 -23.02 -14.97
N LEU A 108 -2.31 -21.97 -14.51
CA LEU A 108 -1.20 -22.12 -13.55
C LEU A 108 -1.64 -22.83 -12.26
N VAL A 109 -2.93 -22.75 -11.90
CA VAL A 109 -3.49 -23.35 -10.69
C VAL A 109 -3.72 -24.87 -10.83
N ARG A 110 -3.62 -25.46 -12.03
CA ARG A 110 -3.94 -26.89 -12.24
C ARG A 110 -2.87 -27.87 -11.72
N GLY A 111 -1.74 -27.40 -11.18
CA GLY A 111 -0.61 -28.25 -10.80
C GLY A 111 -0.22 -28.30 -9.31
N HIS A 112 -1.00 -27.73 -8.38
CA HIS A 112 -0.60 -27.65 -6.96
C HIS A 112 -1.56 -28.33 -5.97
N ALA A 113 -2.44 -29.21 -6.45
CA ALA A 113 -3.36 -29.97 -5.58
C ALA A 113 -2.71 -31.23 -4.94
N ASP A 114 -1.52 -31.66 -5.36
CA ASP A 114 -0.88 -32.91 -4.90
C ASP A 114 0.36 -32.67 -4.02
N ALA A 115 0.21 -31.88 -2.97
CA ALA A 115 1.21 -31.84 -1.89
C ALA A 115 0.51 -31.69 -0.52
N VAL A 116 -0.03 -32.81 -0.03
CA VAL A 116 -0.31 -33.07 1.40
C VAL A 116 0.27 -34.44 1.73
#